data_AF-A0A0R2RJ24-F1
#
_entry.id   AF-A0A0R2RJ24-F1
#
_cell.length_a   1.000
_cell.length_b   1.000
_cell.length_c   1.000
_cell.angle_alpha   90.00
_cell.angle_beta   90.00
_cell.angle_gamma   90.00
#
_symmetry.space_group_name_H-M   'P 1'
#
loop_
_entity.id
_entity.type
_entity.pdbx_description
1 polymer ?
#
loop_
_entity_poly.entity_id
_entity_poly.type
_entity_poly.pdbx_seq_one_letter_code
_entity_poly.pdbx_strand_id
1 'polypeptide(L)'
;MVLARDPAQPILHNSTGTPSGFRFFLGSRNSGDPLELEILRPDGSGEIYRLTDLLNRTLEDFSGAKILVARYWPNMVLRDGQPATEGDQPINPAVLVMLEGSLPDTSPSRLTLSPGPTPNSLLYLAESPSTSPTRGTTQIGQTFSPGWKGWSVRILTLETHARIETSTVPSEKIESTPGRPALHAFLRSPDGSSGPARWIASGTSAVLSTPTATSRIGFGLELQNLPFSIRLDSFQVPRDPGTDEPANFLATVTFADEKNKVEVPAQLEMNQPATYPPGLLPQITGLSYKFSQAGWDPQDLNRTTLQVLHDPGWFLKWSGSLLMVAGIFSMFYLRREPTPRT
;
A
#
# COMPACT_ATOMS: atom_id res chain seq x y z
N MET A 1 -8.40 11.56 8.24
CA MET A 1 -7.83 12.22 7.04
C MET A 1 -7.44 11.12 6.08
N VAL A 2 -8.08 11.04 4.92
CA VAL A 2 -7.80 10.00 3.92
C VAL A 2 -7.42 10.69 2.61
N LEU A 3 -6.34 10.23 1.99
CA LEU A 3 -5.94 10.60 0.64
C LEU A 3 -6.61 9.60 -0.30
N ALA A 4 -7.63 10.05 -1.05
CA ALA A 4 -8.46 9.21 -1.90
C ALA A 4 -7.74 8.77 -3.19
N ARG A 5 -6.65 8.01 -3.05
CA ARG A 5 -6.04 7.23 -4.15
C ARG A 5 -6.24 5.72 -3.98
N ASP A 6 -6.76 5.31 -2.82
CA ASP A 6 -7.09 3.93 -2.49
C ASP A 6 -8.49 3.84 -1.86
N PRO A 7 -9.55 3.62 -2.64
CA PRO A 7 -10.92 3.56 -2.13
C PRO A 7 -11.20 2.33 -1.27
N ALA A 8 -10.22 1.43 -1.10
CA ALA A 8 -10.29 0.33 -0.13
C ALA A 8 -9.88 0.76 1.29
N GLN A 9 -9.32 1.96 1.49
CA GLN A 9 -9.00 2.47 2.83
C GLN A 9 -10.24 3.12 3.49
N PRO A 10 -10.80 2.53 4.56
CA PRO A 10 -11.95 3.10 5.25
C PRO A 10 -11.57 4.37 6.02
N ILE A 11 -12.46 5.36 6.08
CA ILE A 11 -12.31 6.44 7.07
C ILE A 11 -12.58 5.85 8.45
N LEU A 12 -11.62 5.90 9.37
CA LEU A 12 -11.77 5.36 10.73
C LEU A 12 -12.25 6.44 11.71
N HIS A 13 -13.04 6.02 12.69
CA HIS A 13 -13.39 6.86 13.83
C HIS A 13 -12.13 7.23 14.63
N ASN A 14 -11.97 8.51 14.95
CA ASN A 14 -10.74 9.06 15.53
C ASN A 14 -10.40 8.53 16.94
N SER A 15 -11.37 7.99 17.68
CA SER A 15 -11.16 7.49 19.05
C SER A 15 -11.38 5.99 19.22
N THR A 16 -12.20 5.36 18.38
CA THR A 16 -12.56 3.94 18.54
C THR A 16 -11.90 3.05 17.48
N GLY A 17 -11.30 3.62 16.43
CA GLY A 17 -10.73 2.85 15.32
C GLY A 17 -11.76 2.13 14.45
N THR A 18 -13.06 2.27 14.77
CA THR A 18 -14.14 1.62 14.03
C THR A 18 -14.20 2.17 12.60
N PRO A 19 -14.25 1.31 11.57
CA PRO A 19 -14.45 1.75 10.20
C PRO A 19 -15.77 2.49 10.07
N SER A 20 -15.75 3.65 9.44
CA SER A 20 -16.99 4.38 9.18
C SER A 20 -17.90 3.68 8.20
N GLY A 21 -17.36 2.77 7.38
CA GLY A 21 -18.04 2.14 6.26
C GLY A 21 -18.18 3.03 5.03
N PHE A 22 -17.86 4.32 5.12
CA PHE A 22 -17.83 5.22 3.97
C PHE A 22 -16.57 5.00 3.12
N ARG A 23 -16.71 5.03 1.80
CA ARG A 23 -15.62 4.99 0.82
C ARG A 23 -15.75 6.12 -0.17
N PHE A 24 -14.62 6.65 -0.63
CA PHE A 24 -14.56 7.82 -1.50
C PHE A 24 -13.69 7.51 -2.72
N PHE A 25 -14.21 7.70 -3.92
CA PHE A 25 -13.51 7.48 -5.17
C PHE A 25 -13.42 8.78 -5.94
N LEU A 26 -12.20 9.19 -6.28
CA LEU A 26 -11.95 10.37 -7.09
C LEU A 26 -11.52 9.93 -8.50
N GLY A 27 -12.24 10.39 -9.51
CA GLY A 27 -11.92 10.04 -10.90
C GLY A 27 -12.74 10.80 -11.92
N SER A 28 -12.57 10.45 -13.19
CA SER A 28 -13.38 10.94 -14.30
C SER A 28 -13.83 9.75 -15.15
N ARG A 29 -15.01 9.85 -15.80
CA ARG A 29 -15.53 8.75 -16.63
C ARG A 29 -14.70 8.56 -17.90
N ASN A 30 -14.25 9.67 -18.50
CA ASN A 30 -13.32 9.66 -19.62
C ASN A 30 -12.13 10.59 -19.35
N SER A 31 -11.08 10.43 -20.16
CA SER A 31 -9.94 11.35 -20.17
C SER A 31 -10.40 12.75 -20.61
N GLY A 32 -10.12 13.76 -19.79
CA GLY A 32 -10.51 15.15 -20.04
C GLY A 32 -11.89 15.55 -19.49
N ASP A 33 -12.68 14.61 -18.97
CA ASP A 33 -13.91 14.92 -18.26
C ASP A 33 -13.64 15.61 -16.91
N PRO A 34 -14.58 16.42 -16.38
CA PRO A 34 -14.48 16.95 -15.03
C PRO A 34 -14.32 15.84 -13.98
N LEU A 35 -13.55 16.11 -12.93
CA LEU A 35 -13.41 15.18 -11.81
C LEU A 35 -14.71 15.07 -11.01
N GLU A 36 -15.09 13.82 -10.74
CA GLU A 36 -16.22 13.43 -9.91
C GLU A 36 -15.70 12.75 -8.63
N LEU A 37 -16.42 12.96 -7.53
CA LEU A 37 -16.24 12.24 -6.27
C LEU A 37 -17.44 11.32 -6.08
N GLU A 38 -17.20 10.01 -6.10
CA GLU A 38 -18.17 9.01 -5.71
C GLU A 38 -18.05 8.74 -4.21
N ILE A 39 -19.18 8.80 -3.51
CA ILE A 39 -19.30 8.53 -2.08
C ILE A 39 -20.12 7.26 -1.93
N LEU A 40 -19.49 6.17 -1.50
CA LEU A 40 -20.19 4.95 -1.07
C LEU A 40 -20.38 4.99 0.44
N ARG A 41 -21.59 4.72 0.90
CA ARG A 41 -22.00 4.66 2.30
C ARG A 41 -21.86 3.25 2.87
N PRO A 42 -21.95 3.08 4.20
CA PRO A 42 -21.84 1.77 4.83
C PRO A 42 -22.92 0.80 4.36
N ASP A 43 -24.14 1.27 4.09
CA ASP A 43 -25.23 0.44 3.58
C ASP A 43 -25.08 0.04 2.10
N GLY A 44 -23.96 0.39 1.46
CA GLY A 44 -23.66 0.12 0.06
C GLY A 44 -24.29 1.12 -0.91
N SER A 45 -25.05 2.11 -0.43
CA SER A 45 -25.58 3.17 -1.28
C SER A 45 -24.47 4.10 -1.77
N GLY A 46 -24.55 4.55 -3.02
CA GLY A 46 -23.54 5.39 -3.66
C GLY A 46 -24.15 6.62 -4.31
N GLU A 47 -23.48 7.76 -4.21
CA GLU A 47 -23.81 8.95 -4.99
C GLU A 47 -22.57 9.59 -5.56
N ILE A 48 -22.70 10.15 -6.76
CA ILE A 48 -21.62 10.78 -7.51
C ILE A 48 -21.88 12.28 -7.56
N TYR A 49 -20.86 13.05 -7.20
CA TYR A 49 -20.90 14.50 -7.18
C TYR A 49 -19.77 15.06 -8.05
N ARG A 50 -20.00 16.19 -8.71
CA ARG A 50 -18.90 16.94 -9.30
C ARG A 50 -18.02 17.47 -8.17
N LEU A 51 -16.71 17.31 -8.29
CA LEU A 51 -15.79 17.73 -7.23
C LEU A 51 -15.92 19.22 -6.91
N THR A 52 -16.11 20.05 -7.94
CA THR A 52 -16.29 21.51 -7.82
C THR A 52 -17.49 21.89 -6.96
N ASP A 53 -18.51 21.05 -6.91
CA ASP A 53 -19.75 21.34 -6.21
C ASP A 53 -19.65 21.00 -4.71
N LEU A 54 -18.68 20.16 -4.33
CA LEU A 54 -18.41 19.74 -2.94
C LEU A 54 -17.24 20.48 -2.29
N LEU A 55 -16.32 21.05 -3.07
CA LEU A 55 -15.11 21.66 -2.52
C LEU A 55 -15.45 22.79 -1.53
N ASN A 56 -14.87 22.71 -0.32
CA ASN A 56 -15.13 23.62 0.80
C ASN A 56 -16.60 23.68 1.24
N ARG A 57 -17.39 22.64 0.94
CA ARG A 57 -18.77 22.52 1.39
C ARG A 57 -18.94 21.26 2.24
N THR A 58 -19.77 21.39 3.27
CA THR A 58 -20.22 20.26 4.06
C THR A 58 -21.51 19.74 3.45
N LEU A 59 -21.48 18.48 3.02
CA LEU A 59 -22.64 17.72 2.64
C LEU A 59 -23.23 17.08 3.91
N GLU A 60 -24.50 17.38 4.19
CA GLU A 60 -25.26 16.65 5.19
C GLU A 60 -25.87 15.43 4.52
N ASP A 61 -25.36 14.27 4.89
CA ASP A 61 -25.86 12.99 4.40
C ASP A 61 -27.16 12.61 5.10
N PHE A 62 -28.01 11.84 4.42
CA PHE A 62 -29.27 11.34 4.99
C PHE A 62 -29.08 10.45 6.22
N SER A 63 -27.90 9.87 6.40
CA SER A 63 -27.50 9.15 7.62
C SER A 63 -27.22 10.06 8.83
N GLY A 64 -27.22 11.39 8.63
CA GLY A 64 -26.81 12.37 9.63
C GLY A 64 -25.29 12.61 9.68
N ALA A 65 -24.52 11.94 8.82
CA ALA A 65 -23.09 12.20 8.67
C ALA A 65 -22.82 13.51 7.94
N LYS A 66 -21.84 14.27 8.41
CA LYS A 66 -21.35 15.50 7.77
C LYS A 66 -20.05 15.17 7.03
N ILE A 67 -20.07 15.36 5.71
CA ILE A 67 -18.95 15.09 4.83
C ILE A 67 -18.43 16.42 4.30
N LEU A 68 -17.19 16.77 4.63
CA LEU A 68 -16.52 17.97 4.14
C LEU A 68 -15.38 17.58 3.21
N VAL A 69 -15.46 18.01 1.95
CA VAL A 69 -14.32 17.97 1.02
C VAL A 69 -13.47 19.22 1.27
N ALA A 70 -12.56 19.12 2.23
CA ALA A 70 -11.85 20.25 2.81
C ALA A 70 -10.77 20.83 1.88
N ARG A 71 -10.13 19.99 1.05
CA ARG A 71 -9.07 20.39 0.13
C ARG A 71 -9.05 19.51 -1.10
N TYR A 72 -8.53 20.09 -2.18
CA TYR A 72 -8.21 19.41 -3.42
C TYR A 72 -6.79 19.79 -3.85
N TRP A 73 -6.02 18.80 -4.26
CA TRP A 73 -4.72 18.96 -4.88
C TRP A 73 -4.78 18.34 -6.27
N PRO A 74 -4.72 19.12 -7.36
CA PRO A 74 -4.71 18.57 -8.71
C PRO A 74 -3.47 17.70 -8.96
N ASN A 75 -2.32 18.08 -8.43
CA ASN A 75 -1.11 17.26 -8.49
C ASN A 75 -0.48 17.19 -7.10
N MET A 76 -0.97 16.25 -6.28
CA MET A 76 -0.52 16.12 -4.91
C MET A 76 0.94 15.68 -4.83
N VAL A 77 1.74 16.45 -4.11
CA VAL A 77 3.11 16.12 -3.73
C VAL A 77 3.27 16.31 -2.22
N LEU A 78 4.23 15.61 -1.62
CA LEU A 78 4.63 15.86 -0.24
C LEU A 78 5.82 16.83 -0.25
N ARG A 79 5.66 17.99 0.40
CA ARG A 79 6.74 18.96 0.61
C ARG A 79 6.88 19.21 2.10
N ASP A 80 8.07 18.96 2.63
CA ASP A 80 8.36 19.07 4.07
C ASP A 80 7.38 18.28 4.95
N GLY A 81 6.94 17.11 4.47
CA GLY A 81 5.98 16.25 5.15
C GLY A 81 4.52 16.73 5.10
N GLN A 82 4.22 17.81 4.39
CA GLN A 82 2.87 18.36 4.23
C GLN A 82 2.36 18.18 2.79
N PRO A 83 1.06 17.89 2.58
CA PRO A 83 0.47 17.86 1.25
C PRO A 83 0.48 19.24 0.59
N ALA A 84 1.05 19.31 -0.61
CA ALA A 84 1.08 20.48 -1.47
C ALA A 84 0.63 20.10 -2.89
N THR A 85 0.37 21.10 -3.74
CA THR A 85 0.13 20.88 -5.17
C THR A 85 1.29 21.41 -5.99
N GLU A 86 1.64 20.70 -7.06
CA GLU A 86 2.62 21.15 -8.05
C GLU A 86 1.93 21.37 -9.41
N GLY A 87 1.55 22.62 -9.67
CA GLY A 87 0.75 22.99 -10.83
C GLY A 87 -0.75 22.71 -10.65
N ASP A 88 -1.51 23.02 -11.71
CA ASP A 88 -2.98 23.01 -11.70
C ASP A 88 -3.58 21.85 -12.52
N GLN A 89 -2.74 21.03 -13.17
CA GLN A 89 -3.20 19.90 -13.97
C GLN A 89 -3.46 18.68 -13.06
N PRO A 90 -4.57 17.94 -13.26
CA PRO A 90 -4.97 16.82 -12.42
C PRO A 90 -4.14 15.53 -12.69
N ILE A 91 -2.82 15.60 -12.57
CA ILE A 91 -1.88 14.50 -12.87
C ILE A 91 -1.85 13.47 -11.74
N ASN A 92 -1.93 13.96 -10.50
CA ASN A 92 -2.04 13.14 -9.29
C ASN A 92 -3.12 13.74 -8.39
N PRO A 93 -4.39 13.67 -8.80
CA PRO A 93 -5.46 14.35 -8.10
C PRO A 93 -5.71 13.66 -6.76
N ALA A 94 -5.80 14.45 -5.70
CA ALA A 94 -6.15 13.98 -4.37
C ALA A 94 -7.09 14.96 -3.69
N VAL A 95 -7.98 14.44 -2.85
CA VAL A 95 -8.88 15.24 -2.02
C VAL A 95 -8.69 14.90 -0.55
N LEU A 96 -8.83 15.91 0.30
CA LEU A 96 -8.95 15.73 1.74
C LEU A 96 -10.42 15.67 2.10
N VAL A 97 -10.87 14.50 2.53
CA VAL A 97 -12.22 14.31 3.07
C VAL A 97 -12.17 14.27 4.59
N MET A 98 -13.04 15.05 5.22
CA MET A 98 -13.35 15.02 6.64
C MET A 98 -14.77 14.49 6.82
N LEU A 99 -14.92 13.49 7.68
CA LEU A 99 -16.20 12.87 8.01
C LEU A 99 -16.45 13.08 9.50
N GLU A 100 -17.63 13.59 9.84
CA GLU A 100 -18.08 13.80 11.21
C GLU A 100 -19.49 13.23 11.37
N GLY A 101 -19.71 12.38 12.37
CA GLY A 101 -21.02 11.79 12.62
C GLY A 101 -20.94 10.57 13.53
N SER A 102 -22.10 10.13 14.04
CA SER A 102 -22.21 8.87 14.77
C SER A 102 -22.16 7.71 13.78
N LEU A 103 -21.25 6.77 13.99
CA LEU A 103 -21.25 5.53 13.23
C LEU A 103 -22.43 4.68 13.71
N PRO A 104 -23.37 4.28 12.83
CA PRO A 104 -24.37 3.31 13.20
C PRO A 104 -23.66 1.98 13.51
N ASP A 105 -23.97 1.39 14.66
CA ASP A 105 -23.37 0.17 15.22
C ASP A 105 -23.84 -1.09 14.48
N THR A 106 -23.90 -1.01 13.16
CA THR A 106 -24.60 -1.96 12.30
C THR A 106 -23.63 -2.50 11.27
N SER A 107 -23.46 -3.82 11.23
CA SER A 107 -22.74 -4.49 10.15
C SER A 107 -23.29 -4.01 8.81
N PRO A 108 -22.47 -3.42 7.92
CA PRO A 108 -22.95 -2.83 6.67
C PRO A 108 -23.70 -3.83 5.80
N SER A 109 -24.71 -3.35 5.05
CA SER A 109 -25.35 -4.18 4.03
C SER A 109 -24.34 -4.56 2.96
N ARG A 110 -24.15 -5.85 2.71
CA ARG A 110 -23.09 -6.37 1.83
C ARG A 110 -23.68 -7.20 0.71
N LEU A 111 -23.34 -6.89 -0.53
CA LEU A 111 -23.62 -7.74 -1.69
C LEU A 111 -22.32 -8.44 -2.11
N THR A 112 -22.30 -9.76 -2.00
CA THR A 112 -21.23 -10.61 -2.51
C THR A 112 -21.73 -11.29 -3.77
N LEU A 113 -20.93 -11.22 -4.84
CA LEU A 113 -21.21 -11.87 -6.11
C LEU A 113 -20.16 -12.95 -6.37
N SER A 114 -20.58 -14.08 -6.95
CA SER A 114 -19.69 -15.13 -7.40
C SER A 114 -20.16 -15.74 -8.72
N PRO A 115 -19.29 -16.39 -9.50
CA PRO A 115 -19.68 -17.11 -10.70
C PRO A 115 -20.79 -18.11 -10.40
N GLY A 116 -21.85 -18.09 -11.21
CA GLY A 116 -22.98 -19.00 -11.07
C GLY A 116 -22.79 -20.35 -11.79
N PRO A 117 -23.76 -21.26 -11.63
CA PRO A 117 -23.66 -22.63 -12.14
C PRO A 117 -23.75 -22.73 -13.68
N THR A 118 -24.21 -21.67 -14.36
CA THR A 118 -24.28 -21.60 -15.82
C THR A 118 -23.48 -20.41 -16.37
N PRO A 119 -23.02 -20.45 -17.64
CA PRO A 119 -22.36 -19.31 -18.27
C PRO A 119 -23.22 -18.04 -18.18
N ASN A 120 -22.59 -16.90 -17.86
CA ASN A 120 -23.22 -15.59 -17.66
C ASN A 120 -24.24 -15.51 -16.49
N SER A 121 -24.28 -16.51 -15.60
CA SER A 121 -25.01 -16.42 -14.34
C SER A 121 -24.08 -16.02 -13.19
N LEU A 122 -24.66 -15.35 -12.20
CA LEU A 122 -24.01 -14.96 -10.96
C LEU A 122 -24.83 -15.46 -9.80
N LEU A 123 -24.17 -16.02 -8.79
CA LEU A 123 -24.76 -16.19 -7.48
C LEU A 123 -24.58 -14.89 -6.71
N TYR A 124 -25.58 -14.51 -5.93
CA TYR A 124 -25.49 -13.38 -5.01
C TYR A 124 -25.81 -13.81 -3.58
N LEU A 125 -25.12 -13.19 -2.64
CA LEU A 125 -25.40 -13.20 -1.21
C LEU A 125 -25.52 -11.74 -0.77
N ALA A 126 -26.72 -11.34 -0.36
CA ALA A 126 -27.01 -10.03 0.17
C ALA A 126 -27.25 -10.12 1.68
N GLU A 127 -26.42 -9.45 2.45
CA GLU A 127 -26.44 -9.43 3.92
C GLU A 127 -26.85 -8.03 4.37
N SER A 128 -27.53 -7.91 5.51
CA SER A 128 -27.93 -6.63 6.10
C SER A 128 -28.14 -6.82 7.61
N PRO A 129 -27.90 -5.78 8.43
CA PRO A 129 -27.94 -5.91 9.89
C PRO A 129 -29.34 -6.23 10.44
N SER A 130 -30.39 -5.91 9.70
CA SER A 130 -31.79 -6.04 10.15
C SER A 130 -32.58 -7.15 9.47
N THR A 131 -31.99 -7.89 8.53
CA THR A 131 -32.71 -8.90 7.73
C THR A 131 -31.87 -10.15 7.55
N SER A 132 -32.51 -11.32 7.53
CA SER A 132 -31.83 -12.56 7.15
C SER A 132 -31.21 -12.42 5.75
N PRO A 133 -30.02 -13.01 5.54
CA PRO A 133 -29.32 -12.88 4.27
C PRO A 133 -30.14 -13.46 3.11
N THR A 134 -30.27 -12.68 2.04
CA THR A 134 -30.95 -13.09 0.81
C THR A 134 -29.93 -13.69 -0.14
N ARG A 135 -30.27 -14.84 -0.73
CA ARG A 135 -29.41 -15.53 -1.70
C ARG A 135 -30.20 -15.86 -2.95
N GLY A 136 -29.52 -15.85 -4.09
CA GLY A 136 -30.14 -16.26 -5.34
C GLY A 136 -29.18 -16.25 -6.51
N THR A 137 -29.74 -16.46 -7.69
CA THR A 137 -29.03 -16.40 -8.97
C THR A 137 -29.57 -15.23 -9.76
N THR A 138 -28.68 -14.49 -10.41
CA THR A 138 -29.02 -13.41 -11.35
C THR A 138 -28.21 -13.54 -12.63
N GLN A 139 -28.56 -12.75 -13.64
CA GLN A 139 -27.82 -12.62 -14.89
C GLN A 139 -27.52 -11.15 -15.17
N ILE A 140 -26.57 -10.91 -16.09
CA ILE A 140 -26.29 -9.57 -16.60
C ILE A 140 -27.57 -8.99 -17.20
N GLY A 141 -27.84 -7.73 -16.90
CA GLY A 141 -29.02 -6.99 -17.34
C GLY A 141 -30.28 -7.24 -16.51
N GLN A 142 -30.34 -8.30 -15.69
CA GLN A 142 -31.48 -8.58 -14.82
C GLN A 142 -31.44 -7.74 -13.55
N THR A 143 -32.63 -7.34 -13.11
CA THR A 143 -32.82 -6.63 -11.83
C THR A 143 -33.34 -7.62 -10.79
N PHE A 144 -32.76 -7.61 -9.60
CA PHE A 144 -33.18 -8.44 -8.48
C PHE A 144 -33.28 -7.61 -7.20
N SER A 145 -34.05 -8.10 -6.23
CA SER A 145 -34.11 -7.49 -4.91
C SER A 145 -33.09 -8.17 -3.98
N PRO A 146 -32.18 -7.42 -3.34
CA PRO A 146 -31.24 -7.97 -2.36
C PRO A 146 -31.90 -8.23 -0.98
N GLY A 147 -33.22 -8.04 -0.84
CA GLY A 147 -33.93 -8.15 0.44
C GLY A 147 -33.80 -6.91 1.32
N TRP A 148 -33.02 -5.91 0.91
CA TRP A 148 -32.95 -4.61 1.58
C TRP A 148 -34.16 -3.75 1.21
N LYS A 149 -34.79 -3.15 2.22
CA LYS A 149 -36.05 -2.43 2.07
C LYS A 149 -35.91 -1.28 1.05
N GLY A 150 -36.66 -1.37 -0.06
CA GLY A 150 -36.70 -0.33 -1.11
C GLY A 150 -35.59 -0.43 -2.15
N TRP A 151 -34.73 -1.46 -2.09
CA TRP A 151 -33.59 -1.61 -3.00
C TRP A 151 -33.86 -2.58 -4.13
N SER A 152 -33.28 -2.26 -5.29
CA SER A 152 -33.19 -3.14 -6.45
C SER A 152 -31.79 -3.03 -7.05
N VAL A 153 -31.19 -4.16 -7.38
CA VAL A 153 -29.85 -4.23 -7.96
C VAL A 153 -29.96 -4.72 -9.39
N ARG A 154 -29.26 -4.07 -10.32
CA ARG A 154 -29.12 -4.51 -11.72
C ARG A 154 -27.65 -4.69 -12.05
N ILE A 155 -27.29 -5.89 -12.50
CA ILE A 155 -25.93 -6.16 -12.96
C ILE A 155 -25.79 -5.57 -14.37
N LEU A 156 -24.91 -4.58 -14.55
CA LEU A 156 -24.75 -3.91 -15.85
C LEU A 156 -23.77 -4.64 -16.76
N THR A 157 -22.60 -5.01 -16.22
CA THR A 157 -21.56 -5.76 -16.93
C THR A 157 -20.88 -6.74 -15.98
N LEU A 158 -20.20 -7.74 -16.55
CA LEU A 158 -19.35 -8.67 -15.83
C LEU A 158 -18.01 -8.77 -16.54
N GLU A 159 -16.98 -8.16 -15.95
CA GLU A 159 -15.63 -8.15 -16.50
C GLU A 159 -14.81 -9.31 -15.94
N THR A 160 -14.98 -10.51 -16.51
CA THR A 160 -14.35 -11.76 -16.02
C THR A 160 -12.82 -11.79 -16.09
N HIS A 161 -12.23 -10.85 -16.84
CA HIS A 161 -10.78 -10.71 -17.00
C HIS A 161 -10.29 -9.32 -16.58
N ALA A 162 -11.13 -8.52 -15.90
CA ALA A 162 -10.69 -7.23 -15.39
C ALA A 162 -9.57 -7.43 -14.36
N ARG A 163 -8.50 -6.68 -14.55
CA ARG A 163 -7.43 -6.50 -13.57
C ARG A 163 -7.21 -5.01 -13.40
N ILE A 164 -6.85 -4.60 -12.19
CA ILE A 164 -6.27 -3.28 -11.99
C ILE A 164 -4.88 -3.35 -12.63
N GLU A 165 -4.65 -2.56 -13.66
CA GLU A 165 -3.37 -2.48 -14.35
C GLU A 165 -2.81 -1.06 -14.24
N THR A 166 -1.58 -0.96 -13.76
CA THR A 166 -0.83 0.30 -13.78
C THR A 166 0.05 0.30 -15.01
N SER A 167 -0.16 1.25 -15.91
CA SER A 167 0.69 1.45 -17.09
C SER A 167 1.65 2.61 -16.88
N THR A 168 2.86 2.49 -17.41
CA THR A 168 3.82 3.61 -17.54
C THR A 168 3.76 4.11 -18.97
N VAL A 169 3.52 5.41 -19.14
CA VAL A 169 3.44 6.07 -20.45
C VAL A 169 4.42 7.24 -20.51
N PRO A 170 4.93 7.61 -21.71
CA PRO A 170 5.67 8.86 -21.88
C PRO A 170 4.82 10.05 -21.45
N SER A 171 5.43 11.04 -20.81
CA SER A 171 4.77 12.33 -20.67
C SER A 171 4.77 13.05 -22.02
N GLU A 172 3.60 13.50 -22.46
CA GLU A 172 3.43 14.23 -23.73
C GLU A 172 3.96 15.67 -23.65
N LYS A 173 4.18 16.20 -22.44
CA LYS A 173 4.70 17.54 -22.20
C LYS A 173 5.91 17.48 -21.28
N ILE A 174 6.89 18.36 -21.54
CA ILE A 174 7.97 18.60 -20.58
C ILE A 174 7.34 19.31 -19.38
N GLU A 175 6.93 18.54 -18.38
CA GLU A 175 6.41 19.04 -17.12
C GLU A 175 7.53 19.67 -16.30
N SER A 176 7.19 20.64 -15.45
CA SER A 176 8.16 21.32 -14.56
C SER A 176 8.80 20.35 -13.56
N THR A 177 8.08 19.28 -13.21
CA THR A 177 8.58 18.16 -12.42
C THR A 177 9.04 17.06 -13.38
N PRO A 178 10.32 16.64 -13.35
CA PRO A 178 10.71 15.48 -14.12
C PRO A 178 9.95 14.26 -13.60
N GLY A 179 9.19 13.63 -14.50
CA GLY A 179 8.53 12.36 -14.21
C GLY A 179 9.53 11.28 -13.82
N ARG A 180 9.04 10.16 -13.26
CA ARG A 180 9.88 9.02 -12.89
C ARG A 180 10.58 8.51 -14.17
N PRO A 181 11.93 8.48 -14.21
CA PRO A 181 12.63 8.06 -15.42
C PRO A 181 12.26 6.61 -15.73
N ALA A 182 12.18 6.27 -17.02
CA ALA A 182 11.83 4.93 -17.48
C ALA A 182 12.63 4.54 -18.73
N LEU A 183 12.87 3.23 -18.89
CA LEU A 183 13.42 2.66 -20.12
C LEU A 183 12.29 2.20 -21.04
N HIS A 184 12.41 2.45 -22.34
CA HIS A 184 11.59 1.79 -23.34
C HIS A 184 12.42 0.68 -23.99
N ALA A 185 12.12 -0.57 -23.66
CA ALA A 185 12.95 -1.70 -24.03
C ALA A 185 12.13 -2.86 -24.58
N PHE A 186 12.74 -3.62 -25.50
CA PHE A 186 12.24 -4.89 -26.02
C PHE A 186 13.38 -5.90 -26.08
N LEU A 187 13.06 -7.19 -26.01
CA LEU A 187 14.04 -8.26 -26.19
C LEU A 187 14.13 -8.60 -27.68
N ARG A 188 15.36 -8.70 -28.21
CA ARG A 188 15.64 -9.21 -29.55
C ARG A 188 16.45 -10.49 -29.44
N SER A 189 15.95 -11.57 -30.04
CA SER A 189 16.65 -12.84 -30.15
C SER A 189 17.74 -12.79 -31.22
N PRO A 190 18.77 -13.67 -31.15
CA PRO A 190 19.83 -13.74 -32.18
C PRO A 190 19.31 -14.05 -33.59
N ASP A 191 18.16 -14.72 -33.69
CA ASP A 191 17.46 -15.02 -34.96
C ASP A 191 16.75 -13.80 -35.58
N GLY A 192 16.84 -12.63 -34.94
CA GLY A 192 16.21 -11.38 -35.38
C GLY A 192 14.78 -11.17 -34.88
N SER A 193 14.14 -12.17 -34.27
CA SER A 193 12.80 -12.02 -33.70
C SER A 193 12.83 -11.06 -32.50
N SER A 194 11.81 -10.21 -32.37
CA SER A 194 11.72 -9.21 -31.29
C SER A 194 10.40 -9.34 -30.55
N GLY A 195 10.45 -9.20 -29.23
CA GLY A 195 9.29 -9.15 -28.36
C GLY A 195 8.62 -7.77 -28.34
N PRO A 196 7.45 -7.65 -27.69
CA PRO A 196 6.81 -6.34 -27.51
C PRO A 196 7.68 -5.41 -26.66
N ALA A 197 7.72 -4.13 -27.05
CA ALA A 197 8.37 -3.10 -26.26
C ALA A 197 7.55 -2.76 -25.01
N ARG A 198 8.23 -2.49 -23.90
CA ARG A 198 7.61 -2.11 -22.63
C ARG A 198 8.34 -0.95 -22.00
N TRP A 199 7.58 -0.13 -21.27
CA TRP A 199 8.11 0.86 -20.36
C TRP A 199 8.50 0.22 -19.02
N ILE A 200 9.71 0.51 -18.55
CA ILE A 200 10.27 0.01 -17.29
C ILE A 200 10.67 1.23 -16.45
N ALA A 201 9.79 1.63 -15.53
CA ALA A 201 10.05 2.76 -14.64
C ALA A 201 11.21 2.46 -13.65
N SER A 202 11.94 3.50 -13.27
CA SER A 202 13.04 3.39 -12.29
C SER A 202 12.54 2.86 -10.95
N GLY A 203 13.15 1.84 -10.38
CA GLY A 203 12.70 1.10 -9.20
C GLY A 203 11.69 -0.02 -9.50
N THR A 204 11.45 -0.38 -10.76
CA THR A 204 10.61 -1.53 -11.14
C THR A 204 11.37 -2.51 -12.03
N SER A 205 10.76 -3.67 -12.28
CA SER A 205 11.28 -4.67 -13.21
C SER A 205 10.19 -5.12 -14.17
N ALA A 206 10.56 -5.35 -15.42
CA ALA A 206 9.70 -5.99 -16.41
C ALA A 206 10.37 -7.25 -16.97
N VAL A 207 9.54 -8.24 -17.29
CA VAL A 207 9.97 -9.39 -18.07
C VAL A 207 9.84 -9.01 -19.54
N LEU A 208 10.90 -9.12 -20.33
CA LEU A 208 10.88 -9.00 -21.78
C LEU A 208 11.01 -10.40 -22.38
N SER A 209 10.20 -10.72 -23.37
CA SER A 209 10.08 -12.09 -23.89
C SER A 209 10.00 -12.08 -25.41
N THR A 210 10.67 -13.04 -26.02
CA THR A 210 10.50 -13.47 -27.42
C THR A 210 9.91 -14.88 -27.42
N PRO A 211 9.58 -15.48 -28.59
CA PRO A 211 9.12 -16.86 -28.65
C PRO A 211 10.14 -17.88 -28.09
N THR A 212 11.43 -17.51 -28.06
CA THR A 212 12.54 -18.41 -27.75
C THR A 212 13.32 -18.03 -26.49
N ALA A 213 13.12 -16.84 -25.94
CA ALA A 213 13.88 -16.35 -24.80
C ALA A 213 13.05 -15.44 -23.88
N THR A 214 13.45 -15.36 -22.62
CA THR A 214 12.86 -14.46 -21.63
C THR A 214 13.96 -13.85 -20.77
N SER A 215 13.87 -12.55 -20.51
CA SER A 215 14.83 -11.83 -19.66
C SER A 215 14.10 -10.86 -18.74
N ARG A 216 14.50 -10.81 -17.47
CA ARG A 216 13.98 -9.83 -16.52
C ARG A 216 14.92 -8.63 -16.46
N ILE A 217 14.40 -7.47 -16.81
CA ILE A 217 15.15 -6.21 -16.79
C ILE A 217 14.61 -5.34 -15.66
N GLY A 218 15.49 -4.95 -14.74
CA GLY A 218 15.24 -3.92 -13.74
C GLY A 218 15.90 -2.61 -14.16
N PHE A 219 15.24 -1.50 -13.90
CA PHE A 219 15.83 -0.17 -14.03
C PHE A 219 15.74 0.53 -12.69
N GLY A 220 16.79 1.19 -12.21
CA GLY A 220 16.76 1.83 -10.89
C GLY A 220 18.14 2.16 -10.34
N LEU A 221 18.23 2.22 -9.02
CA LEU A 221 19.47 2.40 -8.28
C LEU A 221 20.43 1.24 -8.51
N GLU A 222 21.70 1.46 -8.18
CA GLU A 222 22.73 0.43 -8.21
C GLU A 222 22.30 -0.80 -7.41
N LEU A 223 22.40 -1.96 -8.04
CA LEU A 223 22.06 -3.23 -7.41
C LEU A 223 23.27 -3.71 -6.59
N GLN A 224 23.09 -3.77 -5.28
CA GLN A 224 24.07 -4.34 -4.38
C GLN A 224 23.76 -5.82 -4.16
N ASN A 225 24.66 -6.70 -4.62
CA ASN A 225 24.51 -8.14 -4.43
C ASN A 225 24.69 -8.52 -2.97
N LEU A 226 23.79 -9.36 -2.45
CA LEU A 226 23.94 -9.99 -1.15
C LEU A 226 24.79 -11.26 -1.29
N PRO A 227 25.63 -11.60 -0.30
CA PRO A 227 26.45 -12.81 -0.34
C PRO A 227 25.67 -14.10 -0.02
N PHE A 228 24.36 -14.03 0.12
CA PHE A 228 23.41 -15.10 0.41
C PHE A 228 22.08 -14.81 -0.29
N SER A 229 21.21 -15.81 -0.40
CA SER A 229 19.85 -15.64 -0.91
C SER A 229 18.83 -15.54 0.22
N ILE A 230 17.69 -14.94 -0.09
CA ILE A 230 16.52 -14.87 0.78
C ILE A 230 15.31 -15.36 -0.01
N ARG A 231 14.57 -16.30 0.58
CA ARG A 231 13.33 -16.83 0.01
C ARG A 231 12.19 -16.49 0.95
N LEU A 232 11.13 -15.88 0.42
CA LEU A 232 9.88 -15.71 1.16
C LEU A 232 9.13 -17.04 1.15
N ASP A 233 8.93 -17.63 2.32
CA ASP A 233 8.16 -18.87 2.49
C ASP A 233 6.67 -18.57 2.66
N SER A 234 6.34 -17.56 3.46
CA SER A 234 4.96 -17.09 3.63
C SER A 234 4.93 -15.65 4.12
N PHE A 235 3.90 -14.91 3.72
CA PHE A 235 3.62 -13.59 4.25
C PHE A 235 2.19 -13.54 4.74
N GLN A 236 2.01 -13.07 5.97
CA GLN A 236 0.71 -12.97 6.62
C GLN A 236 0.53 -11.56 7.18
N VAL A 237 -0.68 -11.05 7.02
CA VAL A 237 -1.06 -9.74 7.53
C VAL A 237 -2.23 -9.94 8.48
N PRO A 238 -1.98 -10.43 9.72
CA PRO A 238 -3.03 -10.57 10.72
C PRO A 238 -3.69 -9.22 10.94
N ARG A 239 -5.01 -9.24 11.11
CA ARG A 239 -5.83 -8.05 11.29
C ARG A 239 -6.27 -7.91 12.73
N ASP A 240 -6.45 -6.68 13.19
CA ASP A 240 -7.04 -6.44 14.50
C ASP A 240 -8.49 -6.97 14.50
N PRO A 241 -8.90 -7.73 15.53
CA PRO A 241 -10.24 -8.33 15.56
C PRO A 241 -11.35 -7.30 15.32
N GLY A 242 -12.18 -7.53 14.29
CA GLY A 242 -13.27 -6.64 13.93
C GLY A 242 -12.89 -5.46 13.02
N THR A 243 -11.65 -5.42 12.50
CA THR A 243 -11.17 -4.40 11.56
C THR A 243 -10.43 -5.05 10.38
N ASP A 244 -10.19 -4.27 9.31
CA ASP A 244 -9.25 -4.62 8.24
C ASP A 244 -7.84 -4.01 8.48
N GLU A 245 -7.61 -3.43 9.66
CA GLU A 245 -6.32 -2.84 10.02
C GLU A 245 -5.27 -3.94 10.22
N PRO A 246 -4.10 -3.84 9.56
CA PRO A 246 -2.99 -4.74 9.84
C PRO A 246 -2.51 -4.60 11.30
N ALA A 247 -2.73 -5.65 12.11
CA ALA A 247 -2.18 -5.74 13.46
C ALA A 247 -0.67 -6.03 13.44
N ASN A 248 -0.23 -6.79 12.44
CA ASN A 248 1.18 -7.13 12.24
C ASN A 248 1.45 -7.46 10.76
N PHE A 249 2.73 -7.54 10.42
CA PHE A 249 3.22 -8.00 9.12
C PHE A 249 4.23 -9.10 9.36
N LEU A 250 3.80 -10.34 9.18
CA LEU A 250 4.59 -11.52 9.47
C LEU A 250 5.17 -12.08 8.17
N ALA A 251 6.48 -11.95 7.99
CA ALA A 251 7.19 -12.59 6.89
C ALA A 251 8.02 -13.76 7.43
N THR A 252 7.71 -14.97 6.98
CA THR A 252 8.56 -16.14 7.18
C THR A 252 9.49 -16.24 5.99
N VAL A 253 10.79 -16.21 6.25
CA VAL A 253 11.82 -16.27 5.22
C VAL A 253 12.85 -17.33 5.53
N THR A 254 13.50 -17.85 4.49
CA THR A 254 14.68 -18.68 4.62
C THR A 254 15.86 -17.97 4.00
N PHE A 255 16.90 -17.73 4.80
CA PHE A 255 18.20 -17.29 4.30
C PHE A 255 19.01 -18.51 3.89
N ALA A 256 19.62 -18.49 2.72
CA ALA A 256 20.48 -19.59 2.27
C ALA A 256 21.83 -19.08 1.79
N ASP A 257 22.90 -19.69 2.29
CA ASP A 257 24.25 -19.52 1.80
C ASP A 257 24.67 -20.79 1.07
N GLU A 258 24.63 -20.73 -0.26
CA GLU A 258 24.97 -21.87 -1.12
C GLU A 258 26.44 -22.31 -0.96
N LYS A 259 27.35 -21.37 -0.66
CA LYS A 259 28.78 -21.69 -0.50
C LYS A 259 29.00 -22.52 0.76
N ASN A 260 28.32 -22.15 1.84
CA ASN A 260 28.44 -22.82 3.13
C ASN A 260 27.41 -23.95 3.31
N LYS A 261 26.47 -24.12 2.36
CA LYS A 261 25.35 -25.08 2.41
C LYS A 261 24.53 -24.96 3.69
N VAL A 262 24.24 -23.71 4.08
CA VAL A 262 23.48 -23.40 5.29
C VAL A 262 22.16 -22.75 4.90
N GLU A 263 21.06 -23.27 5.44
CA GLU A 263 19.74 -22.65 5.40
C GLU A 263 19.34 -22.24 6.82
N VAL A 264 18.93 -20.99 6.99
CA VAL A 264 18.51 -20.42 8.26
C VAL A 264 17.11 -19.85 8.10
N PRO A 265 16.07 -20.52 8.64
CA PRO A 265 14.75 -19.95 8.70
C PRO A 265 14.73 -18.78 9.68
N ALA A 266 13.95 -17.75 9.35
CA ALA A 266 13.75 -16.58 10.17
C ALA A 266 12.34 -16.02 10.00
N GLN A 267 11.91 -15.27 11.00
CA GLN A 267 10.64 -14.57 11.00
C GLN A 267 10.90 -13.08 11.19
N LEU A 268 10.23 -12.27 10.38
CA LEU A 268 10.24 -10.83 10.47
C LEU A 268 8.85 -10.38 10.87
N GLU A 269 8.79 -9.46 11.83
CA GLU A 269 7.55 -8.85 12.28
C GLU A 269 7.67 -7.33 12.32
N MET A 270 6.54 -6.66 12.53
CA MET A 270 6.53 -5.23 12.79
C MET A 270 7.38 -4.94 14.03
N ASN A 271 8.40 -4.09 13.85
CA ASN A 271 9.40 -3.75 14.88
C ASN A 271 10.28 -4.91 15.38
N GLN A 272 10.20 -6.11 14.79
CA GLN A 272 11.11 -7.22 15.08
C GLN A 272 11.88 -7.64 13.82
N PRO A 273 13.09 -7.10 13.61
CA PRO A 273 13.88 -7.43 12.44
C PRO A 273 14.51 -8.81 12.54
N ALA A 274 14.57 -9.54 11.41
CA ALA A 274 15.43 -10.71 11.29
C ALA A 274 16.89 -10.28 11.09
N THR A 275 17.83 -11.13 11.54
CA THR A 275 19.26 -10.86 11.42
C THR A 275 19.97 -12.07 10.81
N TYR A 276 20.86 -11.82 9.84
CA TYR A 276 21.66 -12.86 9.18
C TYR A 276 23.08 -12.37 8.86
N PRO A 277 24.15 -13.15 9.06
CA PRO A 277 24.15 -14.44 9.76
C PRO A 277 23.81 -14.28 11.25
N PRO A 278 23.24 -15.33 11.89
CA PRO A 278 22.96 -15.32 13.32
C PRO A 278 24.27 -15.39 14.14
N GLY A 279 24.16 -15.04 15.42
CA GLY A 279 25.26 -15.15 16.38
C GLY A 279 25.71 -13.82 16.94
N LEU A 280 26.34 -13.88 18.12
CA LEU A 280 26.77 -12.68 18.85
C LEU A 280 27.90 -11.95 18.12
N LEU A 281 28.89 -12.69 17.60
CA LEU A 281 30.10 -12.10 17.00
C LEU A 281 29.80 -11.23 15.76
N PRO A 282 28.99 -11.68 14.77
CA PRO A 282 28.61 -10.83 13.64
C PRO A 282 27.76 -9.62 14.04
N GLN A 283 26.95 -9.75 15.09
CA GLN A 283 26.10 -8.66 15.58
C GLN A 283 26.92 -7.57 16.29
N ILE A 284 27.87 -7.95 17.16
CA ILE A 284 28.72 -6.99 17.88
C ILE A 284 29.80 -6.35 16.99
N THR A 285 30.09 -6.95 15.85
CA THR A 285 31.01 -6.38 14.85
C THR A 285 30.27 -5.60 13.78
N GLY A 286 28.94 -5.72 13.70
CA GLY A 286 28.13 -5.07 12.66
C GLY A 286 28.18 -5.74 11.29
N LEU A 287 28.79 -6.93 11.20
CA LEU A 287 28.87 -7.73 9.98
C LEU A 287 27.54 -8.41 9.63
N SER A 288 26.62 -8.51 10.59
CA SER A 288 25.27 -9.01 10.32
C SER A 288 24.43 -8.01 9.50
N TYR A 289 23.60 -8.54 8.63
CA TYR A 289 22.53 -7.83 7.94
C TYR A 289 21.27 -7.90 8.78
N LYS A 290 20.60 -6.76 8.97
CA LYS A 290 19.31 -6.66 9.63
C LYS A 290 18.23 -6.39 8.59
N PHE A 291 17.17 -7.17 8.62
CA PHE A 291 16.07 -7.09 7.69
C PHE A 291 14.84 -6.63 8.45
N SER A 292 14.22 -5.55 8.01
CA SER A 292 13.00 -5.00 8.60
C SER A 292 11.92 -4.92 7.54
N GLN A 293 10.67 -5.12 7.96
CA GLN A 293 9.54 -4.92 7.07
C GLN A 293 9.45 -3.45 6.66
N ALA A 294 9.42 -3.17 5.35
CA ALA A 294 9.39 -1.80 4.81
C ALA A 294 8.13 -1.51 3.98
N GLY A 295 7.53 -2.54 3.38
CA GLY A 295 6.32 -2.40 2.59
C GLY A 295 5.78 -3.75 2.16
N TRP A 296 4.54 -3.77 1.71
CA TRP A 296 3.87 -4.98 1.25
C TRP A 296 2.97 -4.65 0.07
N ASP A 297 2.58 -5.67 -0.68
CA ASP A 297 1.61 -5.54 -1.76
C ASP A 297 0.23 -6.04 -1.29
N PRO A 298 -0.77 -5.15 -1.15
CA PRO A 298 -2.12 -5.55 -0.77
C PRO A 298 -2.84 -6.48 -1.72
N GLN A 299 -2.39 -6.54 -2.98
CA GLN A 299 -2.99 -7.34 -4.03
C GLN A 299 -2.23 -8.66 -4.26
N ASP A 300 -0.98 -8.77 -3.77
CA ASP A 300 -0.14 -9.97 -3.92
C ASP A 300 0.65 -10.29 -2.64
N LEU A 301 0.08 -11.12 -1.78
CA LEU A 301 0.74 -11.59 -0.55
C LEU A 301 1.93 -12.52 -0.84
N ASN A 302 2.24 -12.87 -2.08
CA ASN A 302 3.49 -13.57 -2.41
C ASN A 302 4.69 -12.61 -2.53
N ARG A 303 4.50 -11.34 -2.18
CA ARG A 303 5.54 -10.31 -2.24
C ARG A 303 5.57 -9.49 -0.96
N THR A 304 6.78 -9.20 -0.51
CA THR A 304 7.05 -8.25 0.55
C THR A 304 8.29 -7.43 0.21
N THR A 305 8.34 -6.20 0.71
CA THR A 305 9.50 -5.31 0.59
C THR A 305 10.20 -5.23 1.94
N LEU A 306 11.47 -5.60 1.95
CA LEU A 306 12.31 -5.54 3.14
C LEU A 306 13.33 -4.42 3.01
N GLN A 307 13.49 -3.67 4.09
CA GLN A 307 14.63 -2.79 4.26
C GLN A 307 15.80 -3.59 4.82
N VAL A 308 16.97 -3.41 4.22
CA VAL A 308 18.21 -4.08 4.62
C VAL A 308 19.14 -3.05 5.23
N LEU A 309 19.60 -3.31 6.45
CA LEU A 309 20.64 -2.54 7.13
C LEU A 309 21.89 -3.40 7.28
N HIS A 310 23.02 -2.90 6.80
CA HIS A 310 24.34 -3.50 7.01
C HIS A 310 25.30 -2.41 7.50
N ASP A 311 25.84 -2.57 8.71
CA ASP A 311 26.64 -1.52 9.38
C ASP A 311 27.92 -2.10 9.99
N PRO A 312 28.97 -2.38 9.19
CA PRO A 312 30.25 -2.89 9.69
C PRO A 312 30.98 -1.89 10.60
N GLY A 313 30.57 -0.63 10.62
CA GLY A 313 31.10 0.41 11.52
C GLY A 313 30.46 0.40 12.91
N TRP A 314 29.53 -0.52 13.20
CA TRP A 314 28.78 -0.57 14.45
C TRP A 314 29.71 -0.55 15.68
N PHE A 315 30.74 -1.39 15.68
CA PHE A 315 31.68 -1.48 16.80
C PHE A 315 32.38 -0.14 17.11
N LEU A 316 32.79 0.59 16.07
CA LEU A 316 33.48 1.89 16.23
C LEU A 316 32.55 2.95 16.82
N LYS A 317 31.26 2.93 16.45
CA LYS A 317 30.26 3.84 17.01
C LYS A 317 30.07 3.60 18.52
N TRP A 318 29.97 2.34 18.93
CA TRP A 318 29.81 1.98 20.34
C TRP A 318 31.06 2.22 21.16
N SER A 319 32.25 1.98 20.61
CA SER A 319 33.50 2.28 21.32
C SER A 319 33.68 3.79 21.55
N GLY A 320 33.32 4.62 20.57
CA GLY A 320 33.30 6.08 20.72
C GLY A 320 32.29 6.54 21.77
N SER A 321 31.07 5.98 21.76
CA SER A 321 30.04 6.26 22.78
C SER A 321 30.51 5.86 24.18
N LEU A 322 31.13 4.69 24.33
CA LEU A 322 31.69 4.23 25.59
C LEU A 322 32.81 5.16 26.09
N LEU A 323 33.66 5.66 25.19
CA LEU A 323 34.72 6.61 25.52
C LEU A 323 34.16 7.95 26.00
N MET A 324 33.06 8.43 25.40
CA MET A 324 32.35 9.62 25.87
C MET A 324 31.79 9.42 27.29
N VAL A 325 31.12 8.29 27.54
CA VAL A 325 30.60 7.94 28.87
C VAL A 325 31.74 7.85 29.89
N ALA A 326 32.85 7.21 29.54
CA ALA A 326 34.03 7.10 30.40
C ALA A 326 34.68 8.47 30.69
N GLY A 327 34.72 9.36 29.70
CA GLY A 327 35.23 10.73 29.88
C GLY A 327 34.38 11.54 30.85
N ILE A 328 33.05 11.50 30.71
CA ILE A 328 32.10 12.14 31.62
C ILE A 328 32.23 11.55 33.03
N PHE A 329 32.25 10.22 33.13
CA PHE A 329 32.43 9.53 34.40
C PHE A 329 33.73 9.96 35.10
N SER A 330 34.83 10.05 34.37
CA SER A 330 36.12 10.53 34.89
C SER A 330 36.03 11.96 35.44
N MET A 331 35.37 12.86 34.72
CA MET A 331 35.21 14.25 35.15
C MET A 331 34.47 14.40 36.47
N PHE A 332 33.45 13.57 36.72
CA PHE A 332 32.62 13.68 37.92
C PHE A 332 33.10 12.84 39.11
N TYR A 333 33.68 11.66 38.86
CA TYR A 333 33.97 10.70 39.92
C TYR A 333 35.47 10.51 40.20
N LEU A 334 36.35 10.86 39.25
CA LEU A 334 37.80 10.70 39.42
C LEU A 334 38.52 12.03 39.73
N ARG A 335 37.82 13.17 39.60
CA ARG A 335 38.39 14.49 39.87
C ARG A 335 38.47 14.73 41.39
N ARG A 336 39.69 14.67 41.95
CA ARG A 336 39.96 15.01 43.35
C ARG A 336 39.86 16.52 43.57
N GLU A 337 39.14 16.94 44.61
CA GLU A 337 39.12 18.33 45.05
C GLU A 337 40.54 18.76 45.48
N PRO A 338 41.00 19.98 45.11
CA PRO A 338 42.28 20.48 45.57
C PRO A 338 42.23 20.68 47.09
N THR A 339 43.09 19.95 47.81
CA THR A 339 43.27 20.11 49.25
C THR A 339 43.63 21.58 49.55
N PRO A 340 42.92 22.28 50.46
CA PRO A 340 43.24 23.66 50.77
C PRO A 340 44.66 23.73 51.35
N ARG A 341 45.50 24.58 50.76
CA ARG A 341 46.84 24.87 51.29
C ARG A 341 46.67 25.74 52.54
N THR A 342 47.02 25.18 53.70
CA THR A 342 47.14 25.91 54.98
C THR A 342 48.42 26.70 55.06
#